data_AF-A0A933JTQ7-F1
#
_entry.id   AF-A0A933JTQ7-F1
#
_cell.length_a   1.000
_cell.length_b   1.000
_cell.length_c   1.000
_cell.angle_alpha   90.00
_cell.angle_beta   90.00
_cell.angle_gamma   90.00
#
_symmetry.space_group_name_H-M   'P 1'
#
loop_
_entity.id
_entity.type
_entity.pdbx_description
1 polymer ?
#
loop_
_entity_poly.entity_id
_entity_poly.type
_entity_poly.pdbx_seq_one_letter_code
_entity_poly.pdbx_strand_id
1 'polypeptide(L)'
;MIIDMHVSLDAAPEPGALVDRAKNVGLDGIVLAGSDGSFPSVDALKTAAKDKGLSVFAATRVKTTNGLLLCLVPNPDQPLAEGWAERKDGFFVATTVIDALKERGGIAIALRPYDREVEKPMGDTIFTLVGLAACETQNPKAPQSANNLALEAASNLELPCIGSSSARTPEELGTAATLFRKKVGTESELIDALTHGECWPIGFGTRIPRPDRPSNDRRGGRGGDRDGGRGRRGGRGGGGGGGGRGRGGDRDRGRGGDRGGPRGPGPGPGSGAIPDPMRSGESRGEARGGGPRRGRRRGGGGRGGPVSEDAGNRRDPRENQELPENLGNRVESEREIADDIGNRLRPGERNRFAPKEEEVEDPTDHRGNR
;
A
#
# COMPACT_ATOMS: atom_id res chain seq x y z
N MET A 1 -14.80 1.65 -15.42
CA MET A 1 -14.93 0.36 -14.70
C MET A 1 -14.17 0.46 -13.40
N ILE A 2 -14.70 -0.01 -12.26
CA ILE A 2 -14.02 0.08 -10.96
C ILE A 2 -13.54 -1.30 -10.51
N ILE A 3 -12.23 -1.46 -10.31
CA ILE A 3 -11.60 -2.74 -9.96
C ILE A 3 -10.83 -2.59 -8.65
N ASP A 4 -11.06 -3.49 -7.70
CA ASP A 4 -10.20 -3.63 -6.53
C ASP A 4 -8.93 -4.40 -6.91
N MET A 5 -7.79 -3.71 -6.96
CA MET A 5 -6.57 -4.21 -7.58
C MET A 5 -5.81 -5.25 -6.75
N HIS A 6 -6.17 -5.45 -5.49
CA HIS A 6 -5.50 -6.44 -4.66
C HIS A 6 -6.42 -6.91 -3.52
N VAL A 7 -6.85 -8.16 -3.63
CA VAL A 7 -7.66 -8.88 -2.63
C VAL A 7 -6.91 -10.15 -2.26
N SER A 8 -6.56 -10.33 -0.99
CA SER A 8 -5.78 -11.48 -0.50
C SER A 8 -6.47 -12.02 0.75
N LEU A 9 -7.55 -12.77 0.55
CA LEU A 9 -8.41 -13.25 1.63
C LEU A 9 -7.72 -14.31 2.50
N ASP A 10 -7.91 -14.21 3.82
CA ASP A 10 -7.32 -15.14 4.80
C ASP A 10 -7.96 -16.54 4.74
N ALA A 11 -9.19 -16.63 4.22
CA ALA A 11 -9.92 -17.87 4.00
C ALA A 11 -10.58 -17.85 2.61
N ALA A 12 -10.74 -19.04 2.01
CA ALA A 12 -11.48 -19.20 0.78
C ALA A 12 -12.95 -18.78 1.01
N PRO A 13 -13.44 -17.71 0.35
CA PRO A 13 -14.82 -17.28 0.53
C PRO A 13 -15.76 -18.21 -0.23
N GLU A 14 -17.04 -18.18 0.13
CA GLU A 14 -18.08 -18.70 -0.74
C GLU A 14 -18.16 -17.79 -1.99
N PRO A 15 -18.00 -18.32 -3.22
CA PRO A 15 -17.91 -17.50 -4.42
C PRO A 15 -19.10 -16.56 -4.64
N GLY A 16 -20.33 -17.04 -4.43
CA GLY A 16 -21.54 -16.24 -4.59
C GLY A 16 -21.57 -15.03 -3.66
N ALA A 17 -21.28 -15.25 -2.38
CA ALA A 17 -21.24 -14.23 -1.34
C ALA A 17 -20.15 -13.18 -1.60
N LEU A 18 -18.97 -13.59 -2.09
CA LEU A 18 -17.92 -12.65 -2.46
C LEU A 18 -18.35 -11.76 -3.62
N VAL A 19 -18.99 -12.36 -4.65
CA VAL A 19 -19.49 -11.60 -5.80
C VAL A 19 -20.58 -10.62 -5.36
N ASP A 20 -21.54 -11.06 -4.54
CA ASP A 20 -22.59 -10.18 -4.01
C ASP A 20 -22.00 -9.04 -3.21
N ARG A 21 -21.02 -9.33 -2.36
CA ARG A 21 -20.33 -8.31 -1.58
C ARG A 21 -19.65 -7.29 -2.50
N ALA A 22 -18.89 -7.73 -3.50
CA ALA A 22 -18.20 -6.86 -4.45
C ALA A 22 -19.19 -5.97 -5.23
N LYS A 23 -20.29 -6.53 -5.74
CA LYS A 23 -21.33 -5.74 -6.42
C LYS A 23 -22.01 -4.74 -5.49
N ASN A 24 -22.31 -5.12 -4.26
CA ASN A 24 -22.98 -4.27 -3.28
C ASN A 24 -22.12 -3.05 -2.88
N VAL A 25 -20.79 -3.15 -2.91
CA VAL A 25 -19.89 -2.01 -2.68
C VAL A 25 -19.59 -1.20 -3.95
N GLY A 26 -20.17 -1.58 -5.10
CA GLY A 26 -20.03 -0.84 -6.35
C GLY A 26 -18.80 -1.21 -7.18
N LEU A 27 -18.21 -2.39 -6.95
CA LEU A 27 -17.11 -2.88 -7.79
C LEU A 27 -17.65 -3.53 -9.08
N ASP A 28 -16.89 -3.32 -10.16
CA ASP A 28 -17.05 -3.99 -11.45
C ASP A 28 -16.04 -5.13 -11.62
N GLY A 29 -14.99 -5.17 -10.81
CA GLY A 29 -14.08 -6.30 -10.77
C GLY A 29 -13.20 -6.36 -9.52
N ILE A 30 -12.53 -7.50 -9.38
CA ILE A 30 -11.59 -7.78 -8.30
C ILE A 30 -10.38 -8.54 -8.85
N VAL A 31 -9.21 -8.26 -8.29
CA VAL A 31 -7.98 -9.01 -8.53
C VAL A 31 -7.69 -9.86 -7.29
N LEU A 32 -7.92 -11.16 -7.40
CA LEU A 32 -7.61 -12.11 -6.33
C LEU A 32 -6.14 -12.50 -6.39
N ALA A 33 -5.41 -12.19 -5.32
CA ALA A 33 -3.98 -12.43 -5.23
C ALA A 33 -3.68 -13.65 -4.36
N GLY A 34 -2.92 -14.59 -4.91
CA GLY A 34 -2.24 -15.61 -4.14
C GLY A 34 -0.95 -15.07 -3.52
N SER A 35 -0.11 -15.95 -2.99
CA SER A 35 1.14 -15.60 -2.34
C SER A 35 2.34 -16.32 -2.96
N ASP A 36 3.51 -15.67 -2.89
CA ASP A 36 4.82 -16.25 -3.15
C ASP A 36 5.00 -16.88 -4.54
N GLY A 37 4.34 -16.31 -5.56
CA GLY A 37 4.43 -16.76 -6.95
C GLY A 37 3.32 -17.72 -7.36
N SER A 38 2.46 -18.13 -6.41
CA SER A 38 1.29 -18.96 -6.68
C SER A 38 0.07 -18.11 -7.03
N PHE A 39 -0.61 -18.46 -8.12
CA PHE A 39 -1.87 -17.83 -8.54
C PHE A 39 -3.05 -18.64 -7.99
N PRO A 40 -4.09 -18.00 -7.46
CA PRO A 40 -5.28 -18.69 -6.98
C PRO A 40 -6.13 -19.14 -8.18
N SER A 41 -6.76 -20.31 -8.07
CA SER A 41 -7.82 -20.68 -9.02
C SER A 41 -9.01 -19.75 -8.82
N VAL A 42 -9.48 -19.17 -9.92
CA VAL A 42 -10.60 -18.21 -9.93
C VAL A 42 -11.82 -18.75 -10.69
N ASP A 43 -11.82 -20.00 -11.14
CA ASP A 43 -12.86 -20.55 -12.03
C ASP A 43 -14.25 -20.57 -11.39
N ALA A 44 -14.34 -21.02 -10.14
CA ALA A 44 -15.60 -21.03 -9.39
C ALA A 44 -16.13 -19.60 -9.20
N LEU A 45 -15.23 -18.64 -8.99
CA LEU A 45 -15.56 -17.23 -8.80
C LEU A 45 -15.96 -16.55 -10.12
N LYS A 46 -15.24 -16.81 -11.22
CA LYS A 46 -15.60 -16.39 -12.59
C LYS A 46 -16.97 -16.93 -12.98
N THR A 47 -17.27 -18.19 -12.62
CA THR A 47 -18.58 -18.81 -12.86
C THR A 47 -19.69 -18.09 -12.09
N ALA A 48 -19.51 -17.86 -10.78
CA ALA A 48 -20.48 -17.13 -9.96
C ALA A 48 -20.65 -15.65 -10.36
N ALA A 49 -19.59 -15.06 -10.93
CA ALA A 49 -19.53 -13.66 -11.32
C ALA A 49 -20.20 -13.36 -12.68
N LYS A 50 -20.32 -14.37 -13.55
CA LYS A 50 -20.75 -14.22 -14.95
C LYS A 50 -22.07 -13.47 -15.09
N ASP A 51 -23.10 -13.90 -14.36
CA ASP A 51 -24.45 -13.34 -14.48
C ASP A 51 -24.60 -12.00 -13.75
N LYS A 52 -23.67 -11.68 -12.84
CA LYS A 52 -23.67 -10.45 -12.04
C LYS A 52 -22.77 -9.36 -12.63
N GLY A 53 -22.10 -9.64 -13.75
CA GLY A 53 -21.24 -8.69 -14.45
C GLY A 53 -20.06 -8.21 -13.61
N LEU A 54 -19.47 -9.08 -12.79
CA LEU A 54 -18.22 -8.83 -12.08
C LEU A 54 -17.06 -9.47 -12.85
N SER A 55 -15.99 -8.73 -13.09
CA SER A 55 -14.76 -9.27 -13.69
C SER A 55 -13.82 -9.77 -12.59
N VAL A 56 -13.25 -10.94 -12.79
CA VAL A 56 -12.40 -11.59 -11.79
C VAL A 56 -11.07 -11.91 -12.44
N PHE A 57 -10.00 -11.41 -11.85
CA PHE A 57 -8.64 -11.60 -12.33
C PHE A 57 -7.80 -12.31 -11.28
N ALA A 58 -6.81 -13.09 -11.71
CA ALA A 58 -5.84 -13.71 -10.83
C ALA A 58 -4.50 -12.98 -10.87
N ALA A 59 -3.90 -12.80 -9.69
CA ALA A 59 -2.56 -12.28 -9.51
C ALA A 59 -1.81 -13.11 -8.46
N THR A 60 -0.52 -12.82 -8.29
CA THR A 60 0.23 -13.32 -7.14
C THR A 60 0.98 -12.17 -6.47
N ARG A 61 0.94 -12.13 -5.15
CA ARG A 61 1.71 -11.18 -4.35
C ARG A 61 3.01 -11.83 -3.89
N VAL A 62 4.13 -11.22 -4.21
CA VAL A 62 5.45 -11.72 -3.80
C VAL A 62 6.11 -10.78 -2.80
N LYS A 63 6.73 -11.37 -1.78
CA LYS A 63 7.66 -10.65 -0.90
C LYS A 63 9.04 -10.62 -1.54
N THR A 64 9.63 -9.43 -1.65
CA THR A 64 10.94 -9.24 -2.28
C THR A 64 11.97 -8.67 -1.31
N THR A 65 13.22 -8.63 -1.73
CA THR A 65 14.29 -7.92 -1.02
C THR A 65 14.03 -6.42 -0.90
N ASN A 66 13.11 -5.87 -1.71
CA ASN A 66 12.80 -4.45 -1.84
C ASN A 66 11.29 -4.18 -1.87
N GLY A 67 10.51 -4.81 -0.99
CA GLY A 67 9.08 -4.54 -0.85
C GLY A 67 8.17 -5.65 -1.32
N LEU A 68 6.91 -5.29 -1.56
CA LEU A 68 5.88 -6.17 -2.08
C LEU A 68 5.62 -5.83 -3.55
N LEU A 69 5.56 -6.86 -4.37
CA LEU A 69 5.11 -6.73 -5.76
C LEU A 69 3.81 -7.50 -5.94
N LEU A 70 2.85 -6.90 -6.65
CA LEU A 70 1.75 -7.62 -7.27
C LEU A 70 2.17 -7.98 -8.69
N CYS A 71 2.10 -9.27 -9.00
CA CYS A 71 2.52 -9.81 -10.29
C CYS A 71 1.28 -10.23 -11.08
N LEU A 72 1.15 -9.68 -12.28
CA LEU A 72 0.11 -10.04 -13.25
C LEU A 72 0.77 -10.68 -14.47
N VAL A 73 0.13 -11.72 -15.01
CA VAL A 73 0.55 -12.39 -16.25
C VAL A 73 -0.70 -12.57 -17.14
N PRO A 74 -0.55 -12.60 -18.47
CA PRO A 74 -1.69 -12.72 -19.38
C PRO A 74 -2.45 -14.04 -19.23
N ASN A 75 -1.78 -15.11 -18.77
CA ASN A 75 -2.34 -16.46 -18.60
C ASN A 75 -1.97 -17.02 -17.22
N PRO A 76 -2.71 -16.69 -16.15
CA PRO A 76 -2.37 -17.06 -14.76
C PRO A 76 -2.54 -18.55 -14.45
N ASP A 77 -3.22 -19.30 -15.32
CA ASP A 77 -3.42 -20.75 -15.17
C ASP A 77 -2.11 -21.54 -15.40
N GLN A 78 -1.10 -20.90 -15.98
CA GLN A 78 0.24 -21.47 -16.11
C GLN A 78 1.07 -21.09 -14.88
N PRO A 79 1.53 -22.07 -14.07
CA PRO A 79 2.35 -21.76 -12.91
C PRO A 79 3.66 -21.10 -13.33
N LEU A 80 4.15 -20.17 -12.52
CA LEU A 80 5.52 -19.71 -12.64
C LEU A 80 6.44 -20.92 -12.36
N ALA A 81 7.40 -21.15 -13.25
CA ALA A 81 8.31 -22.28 -13.15
C ALA A 81 9.05 -22.29 -11.79
N GLU A 82 9.49 -23.46 -11.34
CA GLU A 82 10.40 -23.51 -10.20
C GLU A 82 11.65 -22.66 -10.50
N GLY A 83 12.04 -21.80 -9.56
CA GLY A 83 13.17 -20.88 -9.77
C GLY A 83 12.93 -19.78 -10.81
N TRP A 84 11.68 -19.42 -11.11
CA TRP A 84 11.33 -18.36 -12.08
C TRP A 84 11.96 -16.98 -11.78
N ALA A 85 12.36 -16.73 -10.54
CA ALA A 85 13.10 -15.56 -10.12
C ALA A 85 14.09 -15.93 -9.00
N GLU A 86 15.16 -15.17 -8.87
CA GLU A 86 16.18 -15.39 -7.86
C GLU A 86 15.60 -15.18 -6.46
N ARG A 87 16.09 -15.96 -5.49
CA ARG A 87 15.74 -15.81 -4.08
C ARG A 87 16.99 -15.55 -3.22
N LYS A 88 16.86 -14.63 -2.27
CA LYS A 88 17.87 -14.29 -1.27
C LYS A 88 17.22 -14.15 0.11
N ASP A 89 17.75 -14.89 1.08
CA ASP A 89 17.30 -14.89 2.48
C ASP A 89 15.79 -15.14 2.65
N GLY A 90 15.21 -15.99 1.79
CA GLY A 90 13.77 -16.30 1.80
C GLY A 90 12.87 -15.32 1.03
N PHE A 91 13.42 -14.25 0.45
CA PHE A 91 12.71 -13.27 -0.37
C PHE A 91 13.07 -13.42 -1.84
N PHE A 92 12.17 -13.04 -2.74
CA PHE A 92 12.54 -12.89 -4.15
C PHE A 92 13.42 -11.65 -4.35
N VAL A 93 14.36 -11.69 -5.30
CA VAL A 93 15.09 -10.48 -5.72
C VAL A 93 14.19 -9.68 -6.66
N ALA A 94 13.86 -8.44 -6.27
CA ALA A 94 12.84 -7.63 -6.94
C ALA A 94 13.10 -7.43 -8.44
N THR A 95 14.35 -7.16 -8.84
CA THR A 95 14.72 -6.97 -10.26
C THR A 95 14.49 -8.24 -11.07
N THR A 96 14.92 -9.39 -10.57
CA THR A 96 14.71 -10.68 -11.25
C THR A 96 13.25 -11.05 -11.40
N VAL A 97 12.38 -10.63 -10.46
CA VAL A 97 10.93 -10.77 -10.58
C VAL A 97 10.40 -9.92 -11.73
N ILE A 98 10.81 -8.66 -11.82
CA ILE A 98 10.37 -7.73 -12.87
C ILE A 98 10.80 -8.26 -14.25
N ASP A 99 12.06 -8.67 -14.39
CA ASP A 99 12.59 -9.21 -15.64
C ASP A 99 11.86 -10.48 -16.06
N ALA A 100 11.67 -11.43 -15.14
CA ALA A 100 10.97 -12.68 -15.42
C ALA A 100 9.50 -12.48 -15.81
N LEU A 101 8.83 -11.46 -15.27
CA LEU A 101 7.45 -11.11 -15.66
C LEU A 101 7.44 -10.49 -17.05
N LYS A 102 8.38 -9.58 -17.35
CA LYS A 102 8.49 -8.93 -18.66
C LYS A 102 8.68 -9.94 -19.79
N GLU A 103 9.52 -10.95 -19.60
CA GLU A 103 9.72 -12.05 -20.56
C GLU A 103 8.43 -12.83 -20.89
N ARG A 104 7.45 -12.79 -19.99
CA ARG A 104 6.16 -13.49 -20.10
C ARG A 104 5.03 -12.56 -20.54
N GLY A 105 5.33 -11.31 -20.89
CA GLY A 105 4.32 -10.27 -21.16
C GLY A 105 3.50 -9.88 -19.92
N GLY A 106 3.99 -10.20 -18.73
CA GLY A 106 3.42 -9.79 -17.45
C GLY A 106 4.00 -8.47 -16.96
N ILE A 107 3.47 -8.00 -15.82
CA ILE A 107 3.88 -6.75 -15.18
C ILE A 107 4.02 -6.91 -13.67
N ALA A 108 4.88 -6.07 -13.10
CA ALA A 108 5.04 -5.90 -11.65
C ALA A 108 4.48 -4.54 -11.22
N ILE A 109 3.75 -4.54 -10.12
CA ILE A 109 3.19 -3.33 -9.50
C ILE A 109 3.73 -3.20 -8.08
N ALA A 110 4.23 -2.02 -7.72
CA ALA A 110 4.69 -1.75 -6.37
C ALA A 110 3.50 -1.64 -5.42
N LEU A 111 3.41 -2.53 -4.43
CA LEU A 111 2.37 -2.49 -3.39
C LEU A 111 2.90 -1.83 -2.12
N ARG A 112 2.12 -0.89 -1.58
CA ARG A 112 2.42 -0.13 -0.35
C ARG A 112 3.92 0.23 -0.21
N PRO A 113 4.56 0.89 -1.20
CA PRO A 113 6.01 0.99 -1.26
C PRO A 113 6.65 1.70 -0.05
N TYR A 114 5.94 2.63 0.59
CA TYR A 114 6.41 3.38 1.76
C TYR A 114 5.80 2.94 3.09
N ASP A 115 5.08 1.80 3.13
CA ASP A 115 4.50 1.27 4.37
C ASP A 115 5.56 0.58 5.22
N ARG A 116 5.82 1.13 6.42
CA ARG A 116 6.84 0.63 7.35
C ARG A 116 6.46 -0.69 8.04
N GLU A 117 5.21 -1.11 7.93
CA GLU A 117 4.75 -2.42 8.41
C GLU A 117 5.06 -3.55 7.42
N VAL A 118 5.53 -3.22 6.20
CA VAL A 118 6.10 -4.20 5.27
C VAL A 118 7.49 -4.61 5.75
N GLU A 119 7.74 -5.91 5.86
CA GLU A 119 8.96 -6.50 6.42
C GLU A 119 10.28 -5.97 5.82
N LYS A 120 10.30 -5.77 4.50
CA LYS A 120 11.39 -5.10 3.77
C LYS A 120 10.75 -4.00 2.94
N PRO A 121 10.46 -2.81 3.49
CA PRO A 121 9.73 -1.78 2.75
C PRO A 121 10.56 -1.30 1.55
N MET A 122 9.89 -0.97 0.45
CA MET A 122 10.56 -0.55 -0.78
C MET A 122 11.24 0.81 -0.60
N GLY A 123 10.53 1.80 -0.05
CA GLY A 123 11.01 3.17 0.11
C GLY A 123 11.64 3.71 -1.18
N ASP A 124 12.74 4.44 -1.04
CA ASP A 124 13.44 5.06 -2.18
C ASP A 124 14.12 4.04 -3.11
N THR A 125 14.18 2.75 -2.73
CA THR A 125 14.66 1.74 -3.67
C THR A 125 13.72 1.57 -4.87
N ILE A 126 12.47 2.07 -4.79
CA ILE A 126 11.55 2.16 -5.93
C ILE A 126 12.19 2.85 -7.14
N PHE A 127 13.00 3.90 -6.92
CA PHE A 127 13.68 4.64 -7.99
C PHE A 127 14.78 3.83 -8.69
N THR A 128 15.19 2.71 -8.11
CA THR A 128 16.19 1.79 -8.68
C THR A 128 15.56 0.60 -9.40
N LEU A 129 14.24 0.38 -9.24
CA LEU A 129 13.51 -0.74 -9.83
C LEU A 129 12.96 -0.35 -11.21
N VAL A 130 13.77 -0.60 -12.24
CA VAL A 130 13.37 -0.41 -13.64
C VAL A 130 12.34 -1.46 -14.03
N GLY A 131 11.26 -1.05 -14.70
CA GLY A 131 10.25 -1.95 -15.27
C GLY A 131 8.99 -2.18 -14.42
N LEU A 132 8.81 -1.42 -13.32
CA LEU A 132 7.52 -1.33 -12.64
C LEU A 132 6.47 -0.74 -13.60
N ALA A 133 5.27 -1.31 -13.64
CA ALA A 133 4.19 -0.85 -14.53
C ALA A 133 3.21 0.09 -13.83
N ALA A 134 3.12 0.04 -12.51
CA ALA A 134 2.26 0.93 -11.72
C ALA A 134 2.73 0.98 -10.27
N CYS A 135 2.20 1.94 -9.52
CA CYS A 135 2.44 2.12 -8.11
C CYS A 135 1.12 2.21 -7.34
N GLU A 136 1.03 1.48 -6.23
CA GLU A 136 -0.10 1.62 -5.31
C GLU A 136 0.06 2.87 -4.45
N THR A 137 -0.82 3.83 -4.67
CA THR A 137 -0.77 5.14 -4.00
C THR A 137 -2.00 5.39 -3.12
N GLN A 138 -2.98 4.49 -3.16
CA GLN A 138 -4.14 4.52 -2.28
C GLN A 138 -4.40 3.15 -1.67
N ASN A 139 -3.98 2.97 -0.43
CA ASN A 139 -4.25 1.78 0.35
C ASN A 139 -4.67 2.17 1.77
N PRO A 140 -5.88 1.80 2.24
CA PRO A 140 -6.38 2.18 3.56
C PRO A 140 -5.63 1.51 4.72
N LYS A 141 -4.85 0.45 4.44
CA LYS A 141 -4.00 -0.22 5.44
C LYS A 141 -2.65 0.47 5.63
N ALA A 142 -2.25 1.32 4.70
CA ALA A 142 -1.05 2.14 4.83
C ALA A 142 -1.37 3.50 5.45
N PRO A 143 -0.49 4.09 6.27
CA PRO A 143 -0.65 5.46 6.74
C PRO A 143 -0.77 6.46 5.58
N GLN A 144 -1.57 7.52 5.75
CA GLN A 144 -1.73 8.54 4.70
C GLN A 144 -0.40 9.17 4.25
N SER A 145 0.56 9.32 5.16
CA SER A 145 1.91 9.79 4.81
C SER A 145 2.65 8.84 3.87
N ALA A 146 2.47 7.53 4.02
CA ALA A 146 3.05 6.53 3.12
C ALA A 146 2.37 6.57 1.75
N ASN A 147 1.04 6.73 1.70
CA ASN A 147 0.30 6.92 0.45
C ASN A 147 0.75 8.18 -0.29
N ASN A 148 0.96 9.30 0.43
CA ASN A 148 1.47 10.53 -0.16
C ASN A 148 2.89 10.34 -0.73
N LEU A 149 3.80 9.69 0.00
CA LEU A 149 5.14 9.38 -0.53
C LEU A 149 5.11 8.47 -1.76
N ALA A 150 4.21 7.48 -1.76
CA ALA A 150 4.00 6.62 -2.92
C ALA A 150 3.50 7.42 -4.14
N LEU A 151 2.60 8.38 -3.93
CA LEU A 151 2.13 9.29 -4.97
C LEU A 151 3.25 10.17 -5.53
N GLU A 152 4.08 10.76 -4.67
CA GLU A 152 5.24 11.54 -5.11
C GLU A 152 6.23 10.69 -5.91
N ALA A 153 6.55 9.47 -5.45
CA ALA A 153 7.43 8.57 -6.17
C ALA A 153 6.84 8.14 -7.52
N ALA A 154 5.55 7.80 -7.56
CA ALA A 154 4.86 7.46 -8.80
C ALA A 154 4.87 8.63 -9.79
N SER A 155 4.65 9.86 -9.31
CA SER A 155 4.72 11.05 -10.16
C SER A 155 6.13 11.30 -10.71
N ASN A 156 7.18 11.10 -9.92
CA ASN A 156 8.57 11.26 -10.37
C ASN A 156 9.00 10.18 -11.37
N LEU A 157 8.42 8.98 -11.28
CA LEU A 157 8.68 7.85 -12.17
C LEU A 157 7.70 7.79 -13.36
N GLU A 158 6.75 8.72 -13.44
CA GLU A 158 5.65 8.72 -14.42
C GLU A 158 4.84 7.40 -14.41
N LEU A 159 4.72 6.77 -13.24
CA LEU A 159 4.00 5.52 -13.07
C LEU A 159 2.49 5.76 -12.90
N PRO A 160 1.64 4.97 -13.58
CA PRO A 160 0.23 4.87 -13.28
C PRO A 160 -0.01 4.59 -11.80
N CYS A 161 -0.98 5.31 -11.23
CA CYS A 161 -1.37 5.17 -9.85
C CYS A 161 -2.55 4.20 -9.73
N ILE A 162 -2.48 3.28 -8.78
CA ILE A 162 -3.57 2.35 -8.45
C ILE A 162 -3.97 2.43 -6.97
N GLY A 163 -5.19 2.01 -6.69
CA GLY A 163 -5.70 1.80 -5.34
C GLY A 163 -6.29 0.41 -5.15
N SER A 164 -6.19 -0.09 -3.92
CA SER A 164 -6.79 -1.37 -3.52
C SER A 164 -7.24 -1.34 -2.06
N SER A 165 -8.21 -2.19 -1.73
CA SER A 165 -8.57 -2.42 -0.33
C SER A 165 -7.52 -3.24 0.42
N SER A 166 -6.73 -4.05 -0.31
CA SER A 166 -5.89 -5.10 0.27
C SER A 166 -6.68 -5.99 1.24
N ALA A 167 -7.95 -6.26 0.89
CA ALA A 167 -8.90 -6.96 1.74
C ALA A 167 -8.39 -8.36 2.11
N ARG A 168 -8.53 -8.68 3.40
CA ARG A 168 -8.31 -10.01 4.00
C ARG A 168 -9.63 -10.72 4.33
N THR A 169 -10.71 -9.96 4.44
CA THR A 169 -12.08 -10.48 4.59
C THR A 169 -13.01 -9.79 3.58
N PRO A 170 -14.14 -10.40 3.20
CA PRO A 170 -15.09 -9.79 2.26
C PRO A 170 -15.61 -8.41 2.71
N GLU A 171 -15.70 -8.16 4.01
CA GLU A 171 -16.19 -6.90 4.58
C GLU A 171 -15.25 -5.73 4.28
N GLU A 172 -13.95 -5.99 4.12
CA GLU A 172 -12.93 -4.97 3.84
C GLU A 172 -12.96 -4.48 2.37
N LEU A 173 -13.68 -5.18 1.48
CA LEU A 173 -13.79 -4.81 0.07
C LEU A 173 -14.39 -3.41 -0.13
N GLY A 174 -13.91 -2.73 -1.17
CA GLY A 174 -14.46 -1.44 -1.58
C GLY A 174 -14.14 -0.31 -0.61
N THR A 175 -13.00 -0.37 0.09
CA THR A 175 -12.45 0.75 0.88
C THR A 175 -11.57 1.66 0.01
N ALA A 176 -10.84 1.07 -0.94
CA ALA A 176 -10.21 1.74 -2.07
C ALA A 176 -10.25 0.80 -3.29
N ALA A 177 -10.13 1.38 -4.49
CA ALA A 177 -10.08 0.66 -5.75
C ALA A 177 -9.38 1.50 -6.82
N THR A 178 -9.43 1.02 -8.05
CA THR A 178 -8.90 1.71 -9.23
C THR A 178 -10.00 1.88 -10.26
N LEU A 179 -10.16 3.11 -10.75
CA LEU A 179 -11.03 3.45 -11.87
C LEU A 179 -10.27 3.27 -13.18
N PHE A 180 -10.77 2.40 -14.06
CA PHE A 180 -10.28 2.18 -15.41
C PHE A 180 -11.13 2.93 -16.44
N ARG A 181 -10.46 3.54 -17.42
CA ARG A 181 -11.09 4.29 -18.52
C ARG A 181 -12.01 3.42 -19.36
N LYS A 182 -11.59 2.20 -19.65
CA LYS A 182 -12.32 1.23 -20.49
C LYS A 182 -12.79 0.05 -19.64
N LYS A 183 -13.65 -0.77 -20.24
CA LYS A 183 -13.99 -2.08 -19.66
C LYS A 183 -12.84 -3.03 -19.92
N VAL A 184 -12.51 -3.83 -18.92
CA VAL A 184 -11.45 -4.84 -18.94
C VAL A 184 -12.10 -6.18 -18.63
N GLY A 185 -11.93 -7.18 -19.49
CA GLY A 185 -12.51 -8.51 -19.35
C GLY A 185 -11.50 -9.64 -19.19
N THR A 186 -10.23 -9.41 -19.51
CA THR A 186 -9.15 -10.40 -19.41
C THR A 186 -7.92 -9.85 -18.70
N GLU A 187 -7.07 -10.73 -18.17
CA GLU A 187 -5.80 -10.37 -17.55
C GLU A 187 -4.88 -9.62 -18.55
N SER A 188 -4.90 -10.00 -19.82
CA SER A 188 -4.15 -9.30 -20.88
C SER A 188 -4.63 -7.87 -21.09
N GLU A 189 -5.95 -7.64 -21.13
CA GLU A 189 -6.53 -6.30 -21.22
C GLU A 189 -6.25 -5.47 -19.95
N LEU A 190 -6.19 -6.11 -18.77
CA LEU A 190 -5.86 -5.43 -17.52
C LEU A 190 -4.41 -4.94 -17.54
N ILE A 191 -3.50 -5.80 -17.99
CA ILE A 191 -2.09 -5.47 -18.17
C ILE A 191 -1.93 -4.31 -19.17
N ASP A 192 -2.64 -4.37 -20.30
CA ASP A 192 -2.62 -3.33 -21.32
C ASP A 192 -3.10 -1.97 -20.76
N ALA A 193 -4.23 -1.97 -20.05
CA ALA A 193 -4.79 -0.74 -19.49
C ALA A 193 -3.88 -0.11 -18.41
N LEU A 194 -3.21 -0.94 -17.61
CA LEU A 194 -2.22 -0.48 -16.63
C LEU A 194 -0.99 0.10 -17.32
N THR A 195 -0.44 -0.61 -18.31
CA THR A 195 0.77 -0.20 -19.04
C THR A 195 0.58 1.12 -19.78
N HIS A 196 -0.64 1.39 -20.27
CA HIS A 196 -0.98 2.65 -20.94
C HIS A 196 -1.47 3.76 -19.99
N GLY A 197 -1.44 3.54 -18.67
CA GLY A 197 -1.86 4.54 -17.69
C GLY A 197 -3.33 4.94 -17.78
N GLU A 198 -4.20 4.03 -18.26
CA GLU A 198 -5.64 4.29 -18.41
C GLU A 198 -6.42 4.07 -17.10
N CYS A 199 -5.80 4.38 -15.95
CA CYS A 199 -6.33 4.10 -14.63
C CYS A 199 -6.01 5.17 -13.57
N TRP A 200 -6.89 5.29 -12.56
CA TRP A 200 -6.73 6.23 -11.45
C TRP A 200 -7.13 5.60 -10.11
N PRO A 201 -6.41 5.87 -9.01
CA PRO A 201 -6.78 5.39 -7.69
C PRO A 201 -8.02 6.12 -7.20
N ILE A 202 -8.93 5.41 -6.53
CA ILE A 202 -10.10 6.00 -5.87
C ILE A 202 -10.25 5.46 -4.45
N GLY A 203 -10.67 6.32 -3.52
CA GLY A 203 -11.10 5.93 -2.18
C GLY A 203 -12.62 5.96 -2.07
N PHE A 204 -13.22 4.99 -1.39
CA PHE A 204 -14.65 5.01 -1.12
C PHE A 204 -14.89 5.81 0.16
N GLY A 205 -15.39 7.03 0.01
CA GLY A 205 -15.79 7.86 1.15
C GLY A 205 -17.15 7.42 1.69
N THR A 206 -17.28 7.35 3.02
CA THR A 206 -18.60 7.39 3.69
C THR A 206 -19.13 8.81 3.87
N ARG A 207 -18.33 9.82 3.49
CA ARG A 207 -18.70 11.24 3.54
C ARG A 207 -18.41 11.91 2.20
N ILE A 208 -19.43 12.54 1.64
CA ILE A 208 -19.29 13.52 0.55
C ILE A 208 -18.45 14.67 1.12
N PRO A 209 -17.28 15.01 0.52
CA PRO A 209 -16.55 16.21 0.90
C PRO A 209 -17.48 17.40 0.76
N ARG A 210 -17.79 18.08 1.87
CA ARG A 210 -18.49 19.36 1.77
C ARG A 210 -17.48 20.33 1.17
N PRO A 211 -17.76 20.99 0.04
CA PRO A 211 -16.87 22.03 -0.45
C PRO A 211 -16.73 23.07 0.66
N ASP A 212 -15.48 23.41 0.99
CA ASP A 212 -15.20 24.49 1.93
C ASP A 212 -15.90 25.74 1.40
N ARG A 213 -16.90 26.22 2.15
CA ARG A 213 -17.52 27.51 1.81
C ARG A 213 -16.40 28.54 1.96
N PRO A 214 -16.16 29.39 0.94
CA PRO A 214 -15.18 30.47 1.09
C PRO A 214 -15.54 31.25 2.35
N SER A 215 -14.58 31.41 3.26
CA SER A 215 -14.78 32.24 4.45
C SER A 215 -15.22 33.61 3.94
N ASN A 216 -16.38 34.06 4.40
CA ASN A 216 -16.93 35.34 3.98
C ASN A 216 -16.23 36.46 4.75
N ASP A 217 -14.91 36.52 4.62
CA ASP A 217 -14.11 37.65 5.06
C ASP A 217 -14.27 38.75 4.02
N ARG A 218 -15.33 39.56 4.18
CA ARG A 218 -15.38 41.03 3.96
C ARG A 218 -16.80 41.52 3.60
N ARG A 219 -17.48 42.18 4.55
CA ARG A 219 -17.77 43.65 4.54
C ARG A 219 -19.04 44.05 5.31
N GLY A 220 -18.81 44.90 6.30
CA GLY A 220 -19.67 46.01 6.72
C GLY A 220 -18.96 46.70 7.89
N GLY A 221 -18.44 47.92 7.87
CA GLY A 221 -18.62 49.04 6.95
C GLY A 221 -18.91 50.31 7.77
N ARG A 222 -17.85 51.06 8.14
CA ARG A 222 -17.76 52.52 8.43
C ARG A 222 -18.74 53.21 9.43
N GLY A 223 -18.14 53.91 10.41
CA GLY A 223 -18.33 55.38 10.58
C GLY A 223 -18.90 55.92 11.91
N GLY A 224 -18.20 56.90 12.51
CA GLY A 224 -18.67 57.89 13.53
C GLY A 224 -18.80 57.34 14.96
N ASP A 225 -18.55 58.03 16.08
CA ASP A 225 -18.25 59.43 16.37
C ASP A 225 -17.65 59.55 17.80
N ARG A 226 -17.20 60.75 18.11
CA ARG A 226 -16.48 61.22 19.30
C ARG A 226 -17.28 61.14 20.62
N ASP A 227 -16.51 61.27 21.71
CA ASP A 227 -16.80 62.08 22.91
C ASP A 227 -17.27 61.37 24.21
N GLY A 228 -16.83 61.91 25.35
CA GLY A 228 -17.46 61.71 26.67
C GLY A 228 -16.65 60.93 27.71
N GLY A 229 -15.85 61.64 28.51
CA GLY A 229 -15.00 61.05 29.55
C GLY A 229 -15.66 60.69 30.89
N ARG A 230 -14.78 60.27 31.81
CA ARG A 230 -14.82 60.14 33.29
C ARG A 230 -14.08 58.84 33.61
N GLY A 231 -12.89 58.82 34.21
CA GLY A 231 -12.35 59.67 35.23
C GLY A 231 -12.01 58.79 36.44
N ARG A 232 -10.85 59.05 37.04
CA ARG A 232 -10.30 58.54 38.32
C ARG A 232 -9.46 57.27 38.20
N ARG A 233 -8.11 57.41 38.26
CA ARG A 233 -7.28 57.53 39.49
C ARG A 233 -7.58 56.37 40.42
N GLY A 234 -6.71 55.39 40.57
CA GLY A 234 -5.33 55.46 41.08
C GLY A 234 -5.18 54.19 41.94
N GLY A 235 -4.04 53.62 42.22
CA GLY A 235 -2.65 54.03 42.13
C GLY A 235 -1.90 53.14 43.13
N ARG A 236 -0.60 52.93 42.88
CA ARG A 236 0.43 52.45 43.83
C ARG A 236 0.21 51.03 44.37
N GLY A 237 1.21 50.15 44.42
CA GLY A 237 2.64 50.32 44.23
C GLY A 237 3.37 49.39 45.19
N GLY A 238 4.53 48.87 44.75
CA GLY A 238 5.60 48.30 45.58
C GLY A 238 5.27 46.98 46.29
N GLY A 239 6.14 45.98 46.36
CA GLY A 239 7.58 45.95 46.13
C GLY A 239 8.24 45.15 47.25
N GLY A 240 9.18 44.27 46.87
CA GLY A 240 10.19 43.66 47.76
C GLY A 240 9.64 42.60 48.74
N GLY A 241 10.33 41.51 49.05
CA GLY A 241 11.74 41.18 48.86
C GLY A 241 12.24 40.49 50.14
N GLY A 242 12.98 39.37 49.99
CA GLY A 242 13.73 38.69 51.06
C GLY A 242 12.85 37.92 52.05
N GLY A 243 13.13 36.68 52.44
CA GLY A 243 14.40 35.99 52.58
C GLY A 243 14.52 35.56 54.05
N GLY A 244 14.73 34.26 54.33
CA GLY A 244 15.17 33.83 55.66
C GLY A 244 14.56 32.55 56.22
N ARG A 245 15.26 31.43 55.97
CA ARG A 245 15.67 30.37 56.91
C ARG A 245 14.70 29.92 58.02
N GLY A 246 14.39 28.62 58.03
CA GLY A 246 13.87 27.96 59.23
C GLY A 246 13.57 26.47 59.06
N ARG A 247 14.61 25.65 59.30
CA ARG A 247 14.64 24.23 59.70
C ARG A 247 13.32 23.46 59.88
N GLY A 248 13.33 22.22 59.38
CA GLY A 248 12.87 21.07 60.17
C GLY A 248 12.03 20.05 59.41
N GLY A 249 12.42 18.77 59.51
CA GLY A 249 11.46 17.66 59.51
C GLY A 249 11.35 16.85 58.23
N ASP A 250 12.25 15.87 58.11
CA ASP A 250 11.95 14.45 57.95
C ASP A 250 10.75 13.97 57.08
N ARG A 251 11.15 13.07 56.16
CA ARG A 251 10.50 11.82 55.74
C ARG A 251 9.43 11.85 54.64
N ASP A 252 9.92 11.38 53.50
CA ASP A 252 9.39 10.22 52.75
C ASP A 252 8.14 10.44 51.89
N ARG A 253 8.39 10.72 50.60
CA ARG A 253 7.48 10.50 49.47
C ARG A 253 7.72 9.05 49.02
N GLY A 254 6.72 8.18 48.98
CA GLY A 254 5.55 8.33 48.14
C GLY A 254 5.79 7.68 46.76
N ARG A 255 5.45 6.39 46.66
CA ARG A 255 4.92 5.68 45.48
C ARG A 255 4.01 4.61 46.09
N GLY A 256 2.72 4.48 45.78
CA GLY A 256 1.97 4.85 44.60
C GLY A 256 1.10 3.64 44.24
N GLY A 257 -0.11 3.87 43.74
CA GLY A 257 -0.82 2.87 42.93
C GLY A 257 -2.12 2.34 43.52
N ASP A 258 -3.20 2.94 43.02
CA ASP A 258 -4.58 2.44 42.99
C ASP A 258 -4.72 0.94 42.70
N ARG A 259 -5.61 0.28 43.47
CA ARG A 259 -6.36 -0.90 43.05
C ARG A 259 -7.78 -0.82 43.63
N GLY A 260 -8.75 -0.42 42.82
CA GLY A 260 -10.16 -0.80 42.99
C GLY A 260 -10.55 -1.69 41.81
N GLY A 261 -11.32 -2.76 41.91
CA GLY A 261 -12.00 -3.50 42.99
C GLY A 261 -12.54 -4.79 42.35
N PRO A 262 -13.13 -5.73 43.12
CA PRO A 262 -14.58 -5.93 42.89
C PRO A 262 -15.36 -6.26 44.18
N ARG A 263 -16.65 -5.91 44.18
CA ARG A 263 -17.67 -6.36 45.14
C ARG A 263 -18.79 -7.06 44.36
N GLY A 264 -19.23 -8.24 44.81
CA GLY A 264 -20.57 -8.79 44.52
C GLY A 264 -21.56 -8.46 45.66
N PRO A 265 -22.69 -9.17 45.82
CA PRO A 265 -23.70 -9.56 44.82
C PRO A 265 -25.18 -9.27 45.24
N GLY A 266 -26.12 -9.39 44.28
CA GLY A 266 -27.57 -9.73 44.43
C GLY A 266 -28.61 -8.58 44.50
N PRO A 267 -29.93 -8.82 44.31
CA PRO A 267 -30.70 -10.02 43.86
C PRO A 267 -31.72 -9.77 42.69
N GLY A 268 -32.45 -10.84 42.27
CA GLY A 268 -33.44 -10.94 41.13
C GLY A 268 -34.79 -10.21 41.32
N PRO A 269 -35.89 -10.50 40.55
CA PRO A 269 -36.45 -11.80 40.10
C PRO A 269 -36.85 -11.82 38.58
N GLY A 270 -37.41 -12.82 37.89
CA GLY A 270 -38.02 -14.13 38.20
C GLY A 270 -38.55 -14.82 36.91
N SER A 271 -39.28 -15.93 37.09
CA SER A 271 -39.87 -16.89 36.11
C SER A 271 -38.89 -17.99 35.63
N GLY A 272 -39.19 -19.29 35.62
CA GLY A 272 -40.33 -20.14 36.02
C GLY A 272 -39.92 -21.62 35.80
N ALA A 273 -40.41 -22.53 36.65
CA ALA A 273 -40.14 -23.99 36.73
C ALA A 273 -40.42 -24.78 35.40
N ILE A 274 -39.63 -25.77 34.93
CA ILE A 274 -39.39 -27.20 35.36
C ILE A 274 -40.68 -28.07 35.27
N PRO A 275 -40.72 -29.37 34.82
CA PRO A 275 -39.64 -30.40 34.79
C PRO A 275 -39.50 -31.36 33.57
N ASP A 276 -38.35 -32.06 33.62
CA ASP A 276 -37.90 -33.41 33.14
C ASP A 276 -38.92 -34.56 33.44
N PRO A 277 -38.76 -35.89 33.10
CA PRO A 277 -37.51 -36.64 32.84
C PRO A 277 -37.52 -37.88 31.90
N MET A 278 -36.33 -38.51 31.76
CA MET A 278 -36.04 -39.96 31.47
C MET A 278 -36.32 -40.50 30.05
N ARG A 279 -35.64 -41.52 29.48
CA ARG A 279 -34.41 -42.32 29.70
C ARG A 279 -34.36 -43.35 28.54
N SER A 280 -33.18 -43.93 28.26
CA SER A 280 -32.90 -45.19 27.52
C SER A 280 -32.86 -45.12 25.98
N GLY A 281 -31.98 -45.83 25.26
CA GLY A 281 -31.22 -47.03 25.64
C GLY A 281 -30.04 -47.38 24.72
N GLU A 282 -29.41 -48.49 25.11
CA GLU A 282 -28.12 -49.06 24.72
C GLU A 282 -28.12 -49.84 23.39
N SER A 283 -26.92 -50.06 22.82
CA SER A 283 -26.40 -51.37 22.37
C SER A 283 -24.94 -51.17 21.90
N ARG A 284 -23.91 -51.68 22.60
CA ARG A 284 -23.33 -53.04 22.68
C ARG A 284 -22.79 -53.63 21.37
N GLY A 285 -21.47 -53.88 21.38
CA GLY A 285 -20.74 -54.80 20.50
C GLY A 285 -19.28 -54.96 20.96
N GLU A 286 -19.00 -55.98 21.77
CA GLU A 286 -17.66 -56.43 22.20
C GLU A 286 -17.07 -57.46 21.22
N ALA A 287 -15.72 -57.53 21.11
CA ALA A 287 -14.85 -58.73 21.21
C ALA A 287 -13.44 -58.39 20.66
N ARG A 288 -12.36 -58.30 21.46
CA ARG A 288 -11.52 -59.33 22.15
C ARG A 288 -10.26 -59.74 21.36
N GLY A 289 -9.13 -59.74 22.08
CA GLY A 289 -7.87 -60.44 21.78
C GLY A 289 -6.76 -59.52 21.28
N GLY A 290 -5.56 -59.44 21.82
CA GLY A 290 -4.85 -60.12 22.91
C GLY A 290 -3.38 -59.64 22.83
N GLY A 291 -2.76 -59.30 23.97
CA GLY A 291 -1.29 -59.17 24.04
C GLY A 291 -0.64 -60.57 24.09
N PRO A 292 0.69 -60.72 24.38
CA PRO A 292 1.56 -59.69 24.96
C PRO A 292 3.08 -59.77 24.59
N ARG A 293 3.87 -58.88 25.25
CA ARG A 293 5.26 -59.02 25.75
C ARG A 293 6.48 -58.47 24.96
N ARG A 294 7.08 -57.47 25.63
CA ARG A 294 8.48 -57.36 26.15
C ARG A 294 9.66 -57.30 25.17
N GLY A 295 10.47 -56.24 25.33
CA GLY A 295 11.90 -56.25 25.00
C GLY A 295 12.62 -54.95 25.39
N ARG A 296 13.32 -54.95 26.53
CA ARG A 296 14.28 -53.92 26.96
C ARG A 296 15.64 -54.11 26.25
N ARG A 297 16.38 -53.02 26.00
CA ARG A 297 17.86 -52.82 26.05
C ARG A 297 18.10 -51.32 25.75
N ARG A 298 18.67 -50.44 26.57
CA ARG A 298 19.94 -50.33 27.36
C ARG A 298 21.23 -50.42 26.53
N GLY A 299 22.02 -49.34 26.62
CA GLY A 299 23.47 -49.25 26.33
C GLY A 299 23.79 -48.53 25.02
N GLY A 300 24.66 -47.54 24.93
CA GLY A 300 25.60 -46.96 25.89
C GLY A 300 26.31 -45.76 25.25
N GLY A 301 26.75 -44.83 26.09
CA GLY A 301 27.60 -43.71 25.68
C GLY A 301 29.06 -44.15 25.50
N GLY A 302 29.79 -43.39 24.70
CA GLY A 302 31.24 -43.44 24.59
C GLY A 302 31.76 -42.03 24.28
N ARG A 303 32.33 -41.38 25.30
CA ARG A 303 33.21 -40.21 25.18
C ARG A 303 34.61 -40.69 24.83
N GLY A 304 35.36 -39.93 24.04
CA GLY A 304 36.77 -40.24 23.77
C GLY A 304 37.53 -39.25 22.91
N GLY A 305 37.72 -38.03 23.41
CA GLY A 305 39.00 -37.30 23.38
C GLY A 305 39.55 -36.66 22.09
N PRO A 306 40.44 -35.65 22.22
CA PRO A 306 40.80 -34.65 21.20
C PRO A 306 42.19 -34.90 20.57
N VAL A 307 42.62 -34.17 19.53
CA VAL A 307 43.70 -33.13 19.48
C VAL A 307 43.92 -32.64 18.02
N SER A 308 44.26 -31.34 17.85
CA SER A 308 45.14 -30.69 16.84
C SER A 308 44.67 -30.66 15.36
N GLU A 309 44.86 -29.64 14.51
CA GLU A 309 45.80 -28.50 14.35
C GLU A 309 45.01 -27.33 13.69
N ASP A 310 45.14 -26.09 14.12
CA ASP A 310 46.07 -25.06 13.58
C ASP A 310 46.06 -24.90 12.05
N ALA A 311 45.45 -23.81 11.58
CA ALA A 311 45.87 -23.06 10.39
C ALA A 311 45.09 -21.74 10.33
N GLY A 312 45.69 -20.70 10.88
CA GLY A 312 45.26 -19.33 10.63
C GLY A 312 45.45 -18.93 9.17
N ASN A 313 44.56 -18.09 8.65
CA ASN A 313 44.91 -17.22 7.53
C ASN A 313 44.29 -15.84 7.74
N ARG A 314 45.08 -14.95 8.35
CA ARG A 314 44.96 -13.50 8.17
C ARG A 314 45.55 -13.17 6.80
N ARG A 315 44.77 -12.63 5.87
CA ARG A 315 45.23 -11.66 4.86
C ARG A 315 44.09 -10.73 4.43
N ASP A 316 44.26 -9.45 4.75
CA ASP A 316 43.82 -8.31 3.95
C ASP A 316 45.07 -7.42 3.87
N PRO A 317 45.50 -6.94 2.69
CA PRO A 317 44.99 -5.66 2.23
C PRO A 317 44.83 -5.56 0.69
N ARG A 318 43.76 -4.86 0.29
CA ARG A 318 43.71 -3.81 -0.77
C ARG A 318 44.66 -4.00 -1.97
N GLU A 319 44.08 -4.32 -3.12
CA GLU A 319 44.64 -3.90 -4.41
C GLU A 319 43.53 -3.51 -5.38
N ASN A 320 43.70 -2.32 -5.98
CA ASN A 320 42.92 -1.76 -7.06
C ASN A 320 42.75 -2.76 -8.20
N GLN A 321 41.53 -2.95 -8.68
CA GLN A 321 41.32 -3.25 -10.09
C GLN A 321 40.31 -2.27 -10.69
N GLU A 322 40.78 -1.70 -11.78
CA GLU A 322 40.25 -0.60 -12.56
C GLU A 322 38.90 -0.98 -13.19
N LEU A 323 37.96 -0.03 -13.17
CA LEU A 323 36.72 -0.10 -13.92
C LEU A 323 37.04 0.12 -15.40
N PRO A 324 36.64 -0.77 -16.34
CA PRO A 324 36.73 -0.45 -17.74
C PRO A 324 35.68 0.60 -18.14
N GLU A 325 36.17 1.55 -18.91
CA GLU A 325 35.51 2.74 -19.39
C GLU A 325 34.30 2.45 -20.29
N ASN A 326 33.38 3.40 -20.21
CA ASN A 326 32.12 3.50 -20.92
C ASN A 326 32.39 3.72 -22.42
N LEU A 327 32.40 2.65 -23.22
CA LEU A 327 32.46 2.73 -24.68
C LEU A 327 31.04 2.64 -25.25
N GLY A 328 30.64 3.76 -25.87
CA GLY A 328 29.31 3.99 -26.38
C GLY A 328 28.89 3.03 -27.50
N ASN A 329 27.61 2.68 -27.47
CA ASN A 329 26.88 2.25 -28.66
C ASN A 329 25.97 3.39 -29.11
N ARG A 330 26.53 4.19 -30.01
CA ARG A 330 25.81 5.04 -30.95
C ARG A 330 25.25 4.12 -32.04
N VAL A 331 23.96 3.79 -31.95
CA VAL A 331 23.22 3.24 -33.07
C VAL A 331 22.39 4.38 -33.64
N GLU A 332 22.84 4.87 -34.79
CA GLU A 332 22.09 5.81 -35.61
C GLU A 332 20.84 5.08 -36.14
N SER A 333 19.68 5.59 -35.76
CA SER A 333 18.45 5.31 -36.50
C SER A 333 17.76 6.65 -36.72
N GLU A 334 17.86 7.13 -37.96
CA GLU A 334 17.08 8.24 -38.47
C GLU A 334 15.59 7.88 -38.34
N ARG A 335 14.87 8.62 -37.49
CA ARG A 335 13.42 8.76 -37.60
C ARG A 335 13.11 10.23 -37.62
N GLU A 336 12.49 10.63 -38.71
CA GLU A 336 11.97 11.97 -38.97
C GLU A 336 11.19 12.49 -37.77
N ILE A 337 11.56 13.69 -37.34
CA ILE A 337 10.87 14.47 -36.33
C ILE A 337 9.55 14.92 -36.94
N ALA A 338 8.45 14.31 -36.51
CA ALA A 338 7.12 14.86 -36.73
C ALA A 338 6.86 15.94 -35.68
N ASP A 339 7.08 17.19 -36.08
CA ASP A 339 6.66 18.39 -35.36
C ASP A 339 5.13 18.49 -35.32
N ASP A 340 4.46 17.77 -34.41
CA ASP A 340 3.16 18.20 -33.87
C ASP A 340 2.79 17.40 -32.61
N ILE A 341 3.44 17.70 -31.49
CA ILE A 341 2.93 17.29 -30.17
C ILE A 341 2.80 18.52 -29.29
N GLY A 342 1.60 19.07 -29.24
CA GLY A 342 1.01 19.43 -27.95
C GLY A 342 1.04 20.88 -27.49
N ASN A 343 0.92 21.87 -28.39
CA ASN A 343 0.62 23.24 -27.97
C ASN A 343 -0.59 23.84 -28.72
N ARG A 344 -1.77 23.21 -28.56
CA ARG A 344 -3.04 23.84 -28.97
C ARG A 344 -3.45 24.90 -27.95
N LEU A 345 -2.99 26.12 -28.19
CA LEU A 345 -3.56 27.33 -27.60
C LEU A 345 -5.04 27.45 -28.02
N ARG A 346 -5.88 27.95 -27.12
CA ARG A 346 -7.30 28.20 -27.45
C ARG A 346 -7.39 29.33 -28.48
N PRO A 347 -8.47 29.41 -29.29
CA PRO A 347 -8.68 30.53 -30.20
C PRO A 347 -8.60 31.88 -29.45
N GLY A 348 -7.57 32.68 -29.76
CA GLY A 348 -7.32 33.98 -29.14
C GLY A 348 -6.15 34.05 -28.16
N GLU A 349 -5.51 32.93 -27.79
CA GLU A 349 -4.31 32.93 -26.95
C GLU A 349 -3.03 33.05 -27.80
N ARG A 350 -2.11 33.95 -27.40
CA ARG A 350 -0.76 34.05 -27.99
C ARG A 350 0.25 33.37 -27.08
N ASN A 351 1.19 32.62 -27.67
CA ASN A 351 2.27 31.95 -26.96
C ASN A 351 3.20 33.00 -26.31
N ARG A 352 3.32 32.99 -24.98
CA ARG A 352 4.18 33.93 -24.24
C ARG A 352 5.68 33.63 -24.37
N PHE A 353 6.04 32.48 -24.96
CA PHE A 353 7.41 32.03 -25.14
C PHE A 353 7.85 32.02 -26.62
N ALA A 354 7.03 32.55 -27.53
CA ALA A 354 7.49 32.80 -28.88
C ALA A 354 8.55 33.93 -28.87
N PRO A 355 9.70 33.77 -29.54
CA PRO A 355 10.66 34.85 -29.69
C PRO A 355 9.99 36.06 -30.35
N LYS A 356 10.28 37.27 -29.86
CA LYS A 356 9.79 38.50 -30.48
C LYS A 356 10.41 38.58 -31.88
N GLU A 357 9.60 38.57 -32.92
CA GLU A 357 10.04 38.90 -34.27
C GLU A 357 10.54 40.35 -34.25
N GLU A 358 11.82 40.55 -34.55
CA GLU A 358 12.37 41.87 -34.86
C GLU A 358 11.72 42.32 -36.18
N GLU A 359 11.06 43.48 -36.14
CA GLU A 359 10.60 44.17 -37.35
C GLU A 359 11.84 44.52 -38.19
N VAL A 360 12.04 43.77 -39.27
CA VAL A 360 12.98 44.14 -40.33
C VAL A 360 12.32 45.27 -41.12
N GLU A 361 12.72 46.51 -40.87
CA GLU A 361 12.39 47.64 -41.73
C GLU A 361 12.96 47.40 -43.14
N ASP A 362 12.08 47.24 -44.12
CA ASP A 362 12.44 47.20 -45.55
C ASP A 362 12.75 48.64 -46.02
N PRO A 363 14.00 48.94 -46.44
CA PRO A 363 14.38 50.28 -46.85
C PRO A 363 14.12 50.48 -48.35
N THR A 364 12.94 50.16 -48.87
CA THR A 364 12.58 50.45 -50.27
C THR A 364 11.09 50.75 -50.52
N ASP A 365 10.56 51.85 -49.96
CA ASP A 365 9.44 52.54 -50.62
C ASP A 365 9.52 54.07 -50.49
N HIS A 366 10.34 54.66 -51.35
CA HIS A 366 10.20 56.06 -51.73
C HIS A 366 9.39 56.16 -53.01
N ARG A 367 8.06 56.26 -52.88
CA ARG A 367 7.22 56.98 -53.83
C ARG A 367 6.30 57.99 -53.13
N GLY A 368 6.85 59.20 -53.04
CA GLY A 368 6.18 60.42 -53.50
C GLY A 368 4.85 60.79 -52.86
N ASN A 369 4.91 61.72 -51.91
CA ASN A 369 3.94 62.80 -51.82
C ASN A 369 4.64 64.14 -51.58
N ARG A 370 5.31 64.65 -52.62
CA ARG A 370 5.24 66.01 -53.17
C ARG A 370 6.26 66.21 -54.27
#